data_AF-A0A8T4A6P3-F1
#
_entry.id   AF-A0A8T4A6P3-F1
#
_cell.length_a   1.000
_cell.length_b   1.000
_cell.length_c   1.000
_cell.angle_alpha   90.00
_cell.angle_beta   90.00
_cell.angle_gamma   90.00
#
_symmetry.space_group_name_H-M   'P 1'
#
loop_
_entity.id
_entity.type
_entity.pdbx_description
1 polymer ?
#
loop_
_entity_poly.entity_id
_entity_poly.type
_entity_poly.pdbx_seq_one_letter_code
_entity_poly.pdbx_strand_id
1 'polypeptide(L)'
;MIASAYTIEEISEKLEAAYYSFIDDKITECEFALDMVLSDLEKIAKKYPQDEEMRSYLKTFSAFYEERKEMKKEEEKKKLSELLSDICHKVHWRKLGMSSGKELPFKDFRSLRR
;
A
#
# COMPACT_ATOMS: atom_id res chain seq x y z
N MET A 1 -16.02 10.09 4.28
CA MET A 1 -16.07 8.63 4.07
C MET A 1 -14.66 8.15 3.73
N ILE A 2 -14.22 7.08 4.37
CA ILE A 2 -12.88 6.48 4.22
C ILE A 2 -13.00 5.24 3.32
N ALA A 3 -11.93 4.87 2.62
CA ALA A 3 -11.95 3.66 1.78
C ALA A 3 -12.13 2.39 2.63
N SER A 4 -13.02 1.51 2.18
CA SER A 4 -13.29 0.22 2.84
C SER A 4 -12.03 -0.66 2.85
N ALA A 5 -11.88 -1.50 3.87
CA ALA A 5 -10.76 -2.43 3.98
C ALA A 5 -10.63 -3.34 2.73
N TYR A 6 -11.77 -3.80 2.18
CA TYR A 6 -11.82 -4.64 0.98
C TYR A 6 -11.24 -3.94 -0.26
N THR A 7 -11.48 -2.64 -0.42
CA THR A 7 -10.93 -1.90 -1.58
C THR A 7 -9.42 -1.74 -1.54
N ILE A 8 -8.83 -1.80 -0.35
CA ILE A 8 -7.37 -1.70 -0.16
C ILE A 8 -6.74 -3.09 -0.22
N GLU A 9 -7.48 -4.11 0.23
CA GLU A 9 -7.06 -5.50 0.13
C GLU A 9 -6.80 -5.90 -1.33
N GLU A 10 -7.70 -5.54 -2.25
CA GLU A 10 -7.49 -5.75 -3.68
C GLU A 10 -6.20 -5.09 -4.21
N ILE A 11 -5.81 -3.94 -3.64
CA ILE A 11 -4.56 -3.26 -4.00
C ILE A 11 -3.36 -4.01 -3.41
N SER A 12 -3.45 -4.49 -2.16
CA SER A 12 -2.39 -5.27 -1.56
C SER A 12 -2.13 -6.57 -2.34
N GLU A 13 -3.17 -7.26 -2.80
CA GLU A 13 -3.03 -8.48 -3.60
C GLU A 13 -2.35 -8.20 -4.95
N LYS A 14 -2.68 -7.09 -5.62
CA LYS A 14 -2.01 -6.67 -6.86
C LYS A 14 -0.54 -6.32 -6.64
N LEU A 15 -0.23 -5.66 -5.52
CA LEU A 15 1.14 -5.35 -5.14
C LEU A 15 1.92 -6.61 -4.79
N GLU A 16 1.27 -7.60 -4.18
CA GLU A 16 1.86 -8.92 -3.89
C GLU A 16 2.17 -9.68 -5.17
N ALA A 17 1.26 -9.67 -6.15
CA ALA A 17 1.52 -10.19 -7.48
C ALA A 17 2.72 -9.48 -8.13
N ALA A 18 2.80 -8.15 -8.03
CA ALA A 18 3.95 -7.39 -8.53
C ALA A 18 5.27 -7.82 -7.88
N TYR A 19 5.26 -8.07 -6.57
CA TYR A 19 6.44 -8.54 -5.83
C TYR A 19 6.89 -9.94 -6.26
N TYR A 20 5.96 -10.89 -6.44
CA TYR A 20 6.31 -12.22 -6.94
C TYR A 20 6.81 -12.17 -8.39
N SER A 21 6.18 -11.40 -9.28
CA SER A 21 6.67 -11.17 -10.63
C SER A 21 8.07 -10.52 -10.65
N PHE A 22 8.37 -9.66 -9.67
CA PHE A 22 9.71 -9.10 -9.49
C PHE A 22 10.74 -10.19 -9.10
N ILE A 23 10.37 -11.09 -8.19
CA ILE A 23 11.23 -12.21 -7.77
C ILE A 23 11.50 -13.18 -8.93
N ASP A 24 10.49 -13.44 -9.75
CA ASP A 24 10.58 -14.33 -10.91
C ASP A 24 11.29 -13.68 -12.11
N ASP A 25 11.89 -12.50 -11.93
CA ASP A 25 12.53 -11.68 -12.98
C ASP A 25 11.61 -11.36 -14.17
N LYS A 26 10.28 -11.43 -13.97
CA LYS A 26 9.26 -11.05 -14.96
C LYS A 26 8.98 -9.55 -14.90
N ILE A 27 9.97 -8.78 -15.33
CA ILE A 27 9.97 -7.31 -15.21
C ILE A 27 8.73 -6.68 -15.85
N THR A 28 8.28 -7.15 -17.03
CA THR A 28 7.10 -6.60 -17.71
C THR A 28 5.80 -6.82 -16.94
N GLU A 29 5.62 -8.00 -16.32
CA GLU A 29 4.46 -8.28 -15.48
C GLU A 29 4.50 -7.44 -14.19
N CYS A 30 5.69 -7.25 -13.62
CA CYS A 30 5.90 -6.41 -12.44
C CYS A 30 5.56 -4.93 -12.74
N GLU A 31 6.08 -4.38 -13.84
CA GLU A 31 5.79 -2.99 -14.25
C GLU A 31 4.30 -2.78 -14.48
N PHE A 32 3.64 -3.70 -15.20
CA PHE A 32 2.21 -3.63 -15.43
C PHE A 32 1.40 -3.68 -14.13
N ALA A 33 1.78 -4.55 -13.19
CA ALA A 33 1.12 -4.65 -11.90
C ALA A 33 1.31 -3.37 -11.07
N LEU A 34 2.52 -2.77 -11.09
CA LEU A 34 2.79 -1.49 -10.41
C LEU A 34 2.00 -0.33 -11.03
N ASP A 35 1.84 -0.30 -12.36
CA ASP A 35 1.00 0.69 -13.05
C ASP A 35 -0.47 0.59 -12.62
N MET A 36 -0.97 -0.64 -12.53
CA MET A 36 -2.33 -0.92 -12.08
C MET A 36 -2.54 -0.48 -10.63
N VAL A 37 -1.57 -0.76 -9.75
CA VAL A 37 -1.60 -0.30 -8.35
C VAL A 37 -1.62 1.22 -8.26
N LEU A 38 -0.77 1.92 -9.03
CA LEU A 38 -0.75 3.39 -9.06
C LEU A 38 -2.12 3.95 -9.48
N SER A 39 -2.69 3.43 -10.58
CA SER A 39 -3.99 3.86 -11.08
C SER A 39 -5.11 3.66 -10.07
N ASP A 40 -5.12 2.51 -9.39
CA ASP A 40 -6.16 2.21 -8.40
C ASP A 40 -6.01 3.07 -7.14
N LEU A 41 -4.78 3.33 -6.68
CA LEU A 41 -4.53 4.26 -5.58
C LEU A 41 -5.00 5.69 -5.91
N GLU A 42 -4.76 6.17 -7.14
CA GLU A 42 -5.26 7.46 -7.59
C GLU A 42 -6.79 7.53 -7.60
N LYS A 43 -7.45 6.47 -8.10
CA LYS A 43 -8.92 6.37 -8.08
C LYS A 43 -9.44 6.40 -6.65
N ILE A 44 -8.82 5.66 -5.72
CA ILE A 44 -9.20 5.66 -4.31
C ILE A 44 -9.00 7.04 -3.68
N ALA A 45 -7.86 7.69 -3.91
CA ALA A 45 -7.57 9.01 -3.36
C ALA A 45 -8.51 10.10 -3.90
N LYS A 46 -8.98 9.97 -5.15
CA LYS A 46 -10.03 10.81 -5.74
C LYS A 46 -11.40 10.51 -5.16
N LYS A 47 -11.75 9.24 -4.98
CA LYS A 47 -13.05 8.79 -4.45
C LYS A 47 -13.22 9.10 -2.96
N TYR A 48 -12.14 9.03 -2.20
CA TYR A 48 -12.13 9.26 -0.75
C TYR A 48 -11.12 10.36 -0.39
N PRO A 49 -11.44 11.64 -0.68
CA PRO A 49 -10.49 12.74 -0.51
C PRO A 49 -10.15 13.04 0.97
N GLN A 50 -10.98 12.59 1.91
CA GLN A 50 -10.74 12.71 3.36
C GLN A 50 -9.91 11.55 3.93
N ASP A 51 -9.56 10.56 3.11
CA ASP A 51 -8.70 9.46 3.51
C ASP A 51 -7.22 9.88 3.44
N GLU A 52 -6.78 10.59 4.48
CA GLU A 52 -5.42 11.11 4.59
C GLU A 52 -4.37 10.01 4.54
N GLU A 53 -4.68 8.82 5.09
CA GLU A 53 -3.79 7.68 5.07
C GLU A 53 -3.52 7.17 3.66
N MET A 54 -4.58 7.01 2.84
CA MET A 54 -4.44 6.57 1.45
C MET A 54 -3.76 7.63 0.59
N ARG A 55 -4.00 8.92 0.87
CA ARG A 55 -3.27 10.01 0.21
C ARG A 55 -1.78 10.01 0.56
N SER A 56 -1.44 9.76 1.83
CA SER A 56 -0.05 9.63 2.24
C SER A 56 0.61 8.42 1.57
N TYR A 57 -0.10 7.28 1.53
CA TYR A 57 0.41 6.08 0.87
C TYR A 57 0.59 6.28 -0.64
N LEU A 58 -0.37 6.92 -1.32
CA LEU A 58 -0.25 7.28 -2.73
C LEU A 58 1.00 8.15 -2.98
N LYS A 59 1.26 9.16 -2.15
CA LYS A 59 2.47 9.99 -2.29
C LYS A 59 3.75 9.16 -2.16
N THR A 60 3.83 8.30 -1.16
CA THR A 60 5.00 7.41 -0.97
C THR A 60 5.16 6.46 -2.15
N PHE A 61 4.07 5.88 -2.63
CA PHE A 61 4.07 4.93 -3.74
C PHE A 61 4.43 5.61 -5.07
N SER A 62 3.90 6.80 -5.34
CA SER A 62 4.26 7.60 -6.52
C SER A 62 5.73 8.00 -6.51
N ALA A 63 6.27 8.42 -5.37
CA ALA A 63 7.70 8.71 -5.24
C ALA A 63 8.55 7.47 -5.51
N PHE A 64 8.18 6.32 -4.93
CA PHE A 64 8.84 5.05 -5.24
C PHE A 64 8.77 4.69 -6.73
N TYR A 65 7.60 4.86 -7.35
CA TYR A 65 7.37 4.55 -8.76
C TYR A 65 8.26 5.38 -9.69
N GLU A 66 8.50 6.65 -9.37
CA GLU A 66 9.42 7.51 -10.12
C GLU A 66 10.89 7.13 -9.86
N GLU A 67 11.26 6.98 -8.59
CA GLU A 67 12.64 6.68 -8.18
C GLU A 67 13.10 5.27 -8.61
N ARG A 68 12.18 4.30 -8.82
CA ARG A 68 12.54 2.90 -9.12
C ARG A 68 13.42 2.77 -10.37
N LYS A 69 13.29 3.68 -11.34
CA LYS A 69 14.08 3.69 -12.59
C LYS A 69 15.57 3.93 -12.35
N GLU A 70 15.91 4.58 -11.24
CA GLU A 70 17.28 4.92 -10.88
C GLU A 70 17.82 4.03 -9.75
N MET A 71 16.98 3.18 -9.14
CA MET A 71 17.38 2.28 -8.07
C MET A 71 18.02 1.00 -8.59
N LYS A 72 18.87 0.40 -7.75
CA LYS A 72 19.34 -0.96 -7.97
C LYS A 72 18.23 -1.96 -7.68
N LYS A 73 18.19 -3.08 -8.42
CA LYS A 73 17.21 -4.16 -8.22
C LYS A 73 17.03 -4.60 -6.75
N GLU A 74 18.13 -4.68 -5.97
CA GLU A 74 18.05 -5.07 -4.56
C GLU A 74 17.36 -4.02 -3.68
N GLU A 75 17.59 -2.74 -3.95
CA GLU A 75 16.96 -1.62 -3.24
C GLU A 75 15.49 -1.51 -3.63
N GLU A 76 15.18 -1.68 -4.91
CA GLU A 76 13.82 -1.73 -5.43
C GLU A 76 13.04 -2.87 -4.76
N LYS A 77 13.59 -4.08 -4.72
CA LYS A 77 12.98 -5.23 -4.04
C LYS A 77 12.67 -4.93 -2.59
N LYS A 78 13.64 -4.33 -1.88
CA LYS A 78 13.49 -4.01 -0.46
C LYS A 78 12.37 -3.00 -0.25
N LYS A 79 12.38 -1.87 -0.98
CA LYS A 79 11.32 -0.87 -0.91
C LYS A 79 9.95 -1.44 -1.29
N LEU A 80 9.88 -2.29 -2.31
CA LEU A 80 8.65 -2.94 -2.74
C LEU A 80 8.10 -3.87 -1.65
N SER A 81 8.97 -4.60 -0.95
CA SER A 81 8.58 -5.40 0.23
C SER A 81 8.12 -4.55 1.42
N GLU A 82 8.73 -3.39 1.64
CA GLU A 82 8.34 -2.45 2.70
C GLU A 82 6.97 -1.84 2.39
N LEU A 83 6.73 -1.40 1.14
CA LEU A 83 5.44 -0.91 0.67
C LEU A 83 4.33 -1.96 0.81
N LEU A 84 4.66 -3.22 0.47
CA LEU A 84 3.75 -4.34 0.64
C LEU A 84 3.40 -4.59 2.11
N SER A 85 4.39 -4.59 3.00
CA SER A 85 4.17 -4.73 4.42
C SER A 85 3.28 -3.60 4.96
N ASP A 86 3.54 -2.36 4.54
CA ASP A 86 2.80 -1.18 4.96
C ASP A 86 1.33 -1.23 4.52
N ILE A 87 1.03 -1.60 3.27
CA ILE A 87 -0.37 -1.69 2.81
C ILE A 87 -1.11 -2.86 3.46
N CYS A 88 -0.48 -4.02 3.62
CA CYS A 88 -1.07 -5.16 4.33
C CYS A 88 -1.39 -4.80 5.79
N HIS A 89 -0.48 -4.08 6.45
CA HIS A 89 -0.69 -3.59 7.81
C HIS A 89 -1.88 -2.62 7.88
N LYS A 90 -2.01 -1.68 6.93
CA LYS A 90 -3.15 -0.76 6.83
C LYS A 90 -4.47 -1.50 6.61
N VAL A 91 -4.51 -2.49 5.72
CA VAL A 91 -5.68 -3.36 5.50
C VAL A 91 -6.09 -4.04 6.79
N HIS A 92 -5.12 -4.65 7.49
CA HIS A 92 -5.36 -5.33 8.75
C HIS A 92 -6.00 -4.41 9.81
N TRP A 93 -5.44 -3.22 10.02
CA TRP A 93 -5.99 -2.25 10.96
C TRP A 93 -7.37 -1.74 10.58
N ARG A 94 -7.65 -1.55 9.29
CA ARG A 94 -9.00 -1.17 8.85
C ARG A 94 -10.01 -2.28 9.05
N LYS A 95 -9.64 -3.54 8.83
CA LYS A 95 -10.51 -4.68 9.17
C LYS A 95 -10.82 -4.70 10.67
N LEU A 96 -9.81 -4.52 11.52
CA LEU A 96 -9.99 -4.45 12.98
C LEU A 96 -10.88 -3.26 13.41
N GLY A 97 -10.72 -2.09 12.79
CA GLY A 97 -11.56 -0.91 13.04
C GLY A 97 -13.02 -1.13 12.62
N MET A 98 -13.25 -1.82 11.50
CA MET A 98 -14.61 -2.17 11.03
C MET A 98 -15.29 -3.21 11.92
N SER A 99 -14.55 -4.19 12.47
CA SER A 99 -15.10 -5.24 13.35
C SER A 99 -15.41 -4.77 14.78
N SER A 100 -14.77 -3.69 15.25
CA SER A 100 -14.88 -3.23 16.64
C SER A 100 -15.91 -2.12 16.87
N GLY A 101 -16.52 -1.56 15.81
CA GLY A 101 -17.50 -0.48 15.91
C GLY A 101 -16.98 0.83 16.52
N LYS A 102 -15.67 0.91 16.77
CA LYS A 102 -14.95 2.09 17.26
C LYS A 102 -13.76 2.32 16.36
N GLU A 103 -13.62 3.54 15.85
CA GLU A 103 -12.36 3.98 15.23
C GLU A 103 -11.26 3.93 16.29
N LEU A 104 -10.45 2.88 16.27
CA LEU A 104 -9.24 2.81 17.06
C LEU A 104 -8.23 3.80 16.45
N PRO A 105 -7.84 4.86 17.18
CA PRO A 105 -6.84 5.77 16.66
C PRO A 105 -5.51 5.02 16.56
N PHE A 106 -4.93 5.02 15.36
CA PHE A 106 -3.66 4.41 14.96
C PHE A 106 -2.44 4.83 15.84
N LYS A 107 -2.63 5.67 16.86
CA LYS A 107 -1.55 6.35 17.59
C LYS A 107 -1.04 5.66 18.86
N ASP A 108 -1.68 4.63 19.40
CA ASP A 108 -1.45 4.24 20.81
C ASP A 108 -0.93 2.81 21.08
N PHE A 109 -0.11 2.23 20.20
CA PHE A 109 0.60 0.98 20.56
C PHE A 109 2.00 1.20 21.16
N ARG A 110 2.56 2.41 21.11
CA ARG A 110 3.86 2.72 21.73
C ARG A 110 3.77 3.19 23.19
N SER A 111 2.58 3.46 23.72
CA SER A 111 2.38 3.99 25.08
C SER A 111 2.18 2.91 26.17
N LEU A 112 1.99 1.63 25.79
CA LEU A 112 1.77 0.53 26.75
C LEU A 112 3.07 -0.11 27.31
N ARG A 113 4.25 0.44 26.99
CA ARG A 113 5.48 0.17 27.74
C ARG A 113 5.82 1.38 28.61
N ARG A 114 5.19 1.45 29.78
CA ARG A 114 5.76 2.14 30.96
C ARG A 114 5.41 1.37 32.21
#